data_AF-A0A2D4SD13-F1
#
_entry.id   AF-A0A2D4SD13-F1
#
_cell.length_a   1.000
_cell.length_b   1.000
_cell.length_c   1.000
_cell.angle_alpha   90.00
_cell.angle_beta   90.00
_cell.angle_gamma   90.00
#
_symmetry.space_group_name_H-M   'P 1'
#
loop_
_entity.id
_entity.type
_entity.pdbx_description
1 polymer ?
#
loop_
_entity_poly.entity_id
_entity_poly.type
_entity_poly.pdbx_seq_one_letter_code
_entity_poly.pdbx_strand_id
1 'polypeptide(L)'
;MTTFDSTKASLNDLLREIREGKIQLPDFQRAWVWDDDHIRDLLVSIARSFPIGAVMLLEAGGEVRFETRPVEGLEGNIPKDQKPEKLILDGQQRLTTLTQALALEAPVNTTTAKGKKIKRHYYFDIRKAVEMPHALDEAVIAVDENRQVRSNFGRDVDLDLSTRELECKQLYFPCNQVMGSDDWEATLHQVAPEHFGTYMIFRSQVLSPFRSYQLPVILLKKETSKEAVCLVFEKVNTGGVQLSVFELITASYAADGYNLRDDWFGSKVRNVESRKARIEQDDLLKGTEATEFLQAISLLNTHEQRQADIASGKTGKQVRPVSAKRADVLQLPLSAWQQWADDLEAGFKLVGRFLRKECFYSRRELPYSTQLVPLAAVLARLGDRWLEPRIYDKLARWYWCGVLGELYGGAVETRMANDFEELLRWFEEDLALPRTVRDASFQPDRFDTLRSRLSAAYKGINILVLREGSKDWFWKATIRELDASEIALDIHHIFPRNWCENQGISKDEYDSILNKTPISYKANRKIGGDAPSQYLPRIQQEKYVGLSDDEMDALLVSHAVAPELLRTDEFTQFIEDRRSRLAALIEKAMGKQVSQAFEKEEYDTEALEQFTE
;
A
#
# COMPACT_ATOMS: atom_id res chain seq x y z
N MET A 1 -11.28 3.81 42.03
CA MET A 1 -11.72 2.45 41.62
C MET A 1 -10.94 2.08 40.37
N THR A 2 -10.56 0.82 40.19
CA THR A 2 -9.94 0.37 38.93
C THR A 2 -10.95 0.49 37.79
N THR A 3 -10.56 1.15 36.71
CA THR A 3 -11.37 1.38 35.50
C THR A 3 -11.39 0.17 34.56
N PHE A 4 -10.63 -0.88 34.88
CA PHE A 4 -10.59 -2.12 34.13
C PHE A 4 -10.59 -3.35 35.06
N ASP A 5 -10.99 -4.49 34.50
CA ASP A 5 -10.93 -5.82 35.11
C ASP A 5 -10.19 -6.79 34.17
N SER A 6 -9.43 -7.72 34.73
CA SER A 6 -8.73 -8.78 34.00
C SER A 6 -9.31 -10.12 34.43
N THR A 7 -10.12 -10.71 33.56
CA THR A 7 -10.91 -11.91 33.86
C THR A 7 -10.72 -12.99 32.78
N LYS A 8 -11.46 -14.09 32.89
CA LYS A 8 -11.55 -15.15 31.88
C LYS A 8 -13.00 -15.29 31.46
N ALA A 9 -13.23 -15.48 30.17
CA ALA A 9 -14.56 -15.79 29.63
C ALA A 9 -14.52 -17.09 28.83
N SER A 10 -15.60 -17.86 28.92
CA SER A 10 -15.80 -19.04 28.08
C SER A 10 -15.89 -18.63 26.62
N LEU A 11 -15.16 -19.31 25.74
CA LEU A 11 -15.26 -19.10 24.29
C LEU A 11 -16.71 -19.28 23.81
N ASN A 12 -17.41 -20.29 24.33
CA ASN A 12 -18.80 -20.56 23.95
C ASN A 12 -19.72 -19.39 24.32
N ASP A 13 -19.56 -18.83 25.53
CA ASP A 13 -20.37 -17.68 25.95
C ASP A 13 -20.07 -16.43 25.11
N LEU A 14 -18.79 -16.17 24.79
CA LEU A 14 -18.41 -15.06 23.90
C LEU A 14 -19.03 -15.20 22.51
N LEU A 15 -18.96 -16.39 21.89
CA LEU A 15 -19.54 -16.63 20.57
C LEU A 15 -21.07 -16.50 20.59
N ARG A 16 -21.73 -16.97 21.66
CA ARG A 16 -23.16 -16.78 21.86
C ARG A 16 -23.53 -15.30 21.97
N GLU A 17 -22.85 -14.54 22.84
CA GLU A 17 -23.08 -13.11 23.02
C GLU A 17 -22.84 -12.30 21.73
N ILE A 18 -21.85 -12.70 20.91
CA ILE A 18 -21.61 -12.12 19.58
C ILE A 18 -22.80 -12.41 18.65
N ARG A 19 -23.26 -13.66 18.57
CA ARG A 19 -24.40 -14.06 17.72
C ARG A 19 -25.71 -13.38 18.10
N GLU A 20 -25.90 -13.14 19.39
CA GLU A 20 -27.06 -12.40 19.93
C GLU A 20 -26.95 -10.87 19.71
N GLY A 21 -25.81 -10.37 19.24
CA GLY A 21 -25.55 -8.95 19.05
C GLY A 21 -25.29 -8.17 20.34
N LYS A 22 -25.04 -8.86 21.46
CA LYS A 22 -24.64 -8.24 22.75
C LYS A 22 -23.18 -7.81 22.73
N ILE A 23 -22.33 -8.52 21.99
CA ILE A 23 -20.96 -8.10 21.69
C ILE A 23 -20.92 -7.65 20.22
N GLN A 24 -20.51 -6.41 19.98
CA GLN A 24 -20.38 -5.84 18.63
C GLN A 24 -19.02 -5.19 18.41
N LEU A 25 -18.74 -4.77 17.18
CA LEU A 25 -17.55 -4.03 16.81
C LEU A 25 -17.85 -2.53 16.77
N PRO A 26 -16.94 -1.68 17.25
CA PRO A 26 -16.97 -0.27 16.88
C PRO A 26 -16.80 -0.10 15.37
N ASP A 27 -17.65 0.72 14.75
CA ASP A 27 -17.69 0.86 13.29
C ASP A 27 -16.42 1.50 12.70
N PHE A 28 -15.67 2.25 13.51
CA PHE A 28 -14.40 2.83 13.12
C PHE A 28 -13.30 1.79 12.84
N GLN A 29 -13.41 0.57 13.37
CA GLN A 29 -12.41 -0.48 13.14
C GLN A 29 -12.41 -0.93 11.68
N ARG A 30 -11.25 -1.38 11.18
CA ARG A 30 -11.17 -1.96 9.82
C ARG A 30 -12.00 -3.20 9.65
N ALA A 31 -12.26 -3.55 8.39
CA ALA A 31 -12.74 -4.86 8.05
C ALA A 31 -11.73 -5.94 8.49
N TRP A 32 -12.20 -7.16 8.62
CA TRP A 32 -11.42 -8.36 8.85
C TRP A 32 -10.51 -8.66 7.64
N VAL A 33 -9.28 -9.09 7.91
CA VAL A 33 -8.22 -9.21 6.88
C VAL A 33 -7.41 -10.51 6.97
N TRP A 34 -7.87 -11.48 7.76
CA TRP A 34 -7.16 -12.76 7.88
C TRP A 34 -7.42 -13.66 6.68
N ASP A 35 -6.34 -14.28 6.19
CA ASP A 35 -6.37 -15.27 5.11
C ASP A 35 -6.65 -16.69 5.64
N ASP A 36 -6.80 -17.63 4.70
CA ASP A 36 -7.04 -19.05 4.96
C ASP A 36 -6.01 -19.70 5.90
N ASP A 37 -4.74 -19.26 5.86
CA ASP A 37 -3.66 -19.82 6.67
C ASP A 37 -3.83 -19.39 8.14
N HIS A 38 -4.05 -18.09 8.38
CA HIS A 38 -4.28 -17.56 9.72
C HIS A 38 -5.51 -18.18 10.41
N ILE A 39 -6.55 -18.50 9.64
CA ILE A 39 -7.77 -19.13 10.17
C ILE A 39 -7.48 -20.55 10.64
N ARG A 40 -6.79 -21.34 9.82
CA ARG A 40 -6.40 -22.72 10.17
C ARG A 40 -5.48 -22.73 11.38
N ASP A 41 -4.49 -21.86 11.43
CA ASP A 41 -3.55 -21.75 12.55
C ASP A 41 -4.27 -21.42 13.87
N LEU A 42 -5.29 -20.56 13.83
CA LEU A 42 -6.09 -20.24 15.02
C LEU A 42 -6.91 -21.44 15.49
N LEU A 43 -7.55 -22.17 14.57
CA LEU A 43 -8.29 -23.38 14.90
C LEU A 43 -7.39 -24.44 15.54
N VAL A 44 -6.20 -24.67 14.95
CA VAL A 44 -5.19 -25.60 15.49
C VAL A 44 -4.71 -25.17 16.87
N SER A 45 -4.48 -23.87 17.08
CA SER A 45 -4.03 -23.34 18.37
C SER A 45 -5.04 -23.64 19.49
N ILE A 46 -6.34 -23.46 19.23
CA ILE A 46 -7.39 -23.78 20.21
C ILE A 46 -7.52 -25.29 20.41
N ALA A 47 -7.46 -26.08 19.34
CA ALA A 47 -7.48 -27.54 19.42
C ALA A 47 -6.33 -28.06 20.32
N ARG A 48 -5.15 -27.46 20.23
CA ARG A 48 -3.98 -27.77 21.07
C ARG A 48 -4.02 -27.13 22.47
N SER A 49 -5.10 -26.41 22.82
CA SER A 49 -5.21 -25.63 24.06
C SER A 49 -4.09 -24.59 24.26
N PHE A 50 -3.50 -24.10 23.16
CA PHE A 50 -2.49 -23.06 23.20
C PHE A 50 -3.13 -21.69 23.42
N PRO A 51 -2.47 -20.77 24.15
CA PRO A 51 -3.00 -19.44 24.39
C PRO A 51 -3.04 -18.62 23.10
N ILE A 52 -4.23 -18.16 22.69
CA ILE A 52 -4.40 -17.33 21.49
C ILE A 52 -4.30 -15.83 21.77
N GLY A 53 -3.82 -15.44 22.96
CA GLY A 53 -3.75 -14.06 23.45
C GLY A 53 -5.02 -13.58 24.16
N ALA A 54 -4.94 -12.45 24.87
CA ALA A 54 -6.08 -11.81 25.51
C ALA A 54 -6.95 -11.07 24.49
N VAL A 55 -8.23 -10.83 24.80
CA VAL A 55 -9.10 -9.91 24.06
C VAL A 55 -9.50 -8.74 24.94
N MET A 56 -9.78 -7.60 24.34
CA MET A 56 -10.20 -6.41 25.09
C MET A 56 -11.62 -6.03 24.72
N LEU A 57 -12.45 -5.86 25.74
CA LEU A 57 -13.85 -5.46 25.61
C LEU A 57 -14.09 -4.15 26.36
N LEU A 58 -14.99 -3.32 25.86
CA LEU A 58 -15.47 -2.11 26.53
C LEU A 58 -16.96 -2.26 26.85
N GLU A 59 -17.36 -2.06 28.11
CA GLU A 59 -18.76 -2.00 28.48
C GLU A 59 -19.44 -0.77 27.84
N ALA A 60 -20.58 -1.01 27.19
CA ALA A 60 -21.38 0.04 26.57
C ALA A 60 -22.20 0.83 27.61
N GLY A 61 -22.67 2.01 27.22
CA GLY A 61 -23.54 2.86 28.07
C GLY A 61 -22.81 3.86 28.97
N GLY A 62 -21.52 4.08 28.72
CA GLY A 62 -20.70 5.12 29.36
C GLY A 62 -20.72 6.47 28.64
N GLU A 63 -19.75 7.32 28.98
CA GLU A 63 -19.50 8.58 28.26
C GLU A 63 -19.07 8.34 26.80
N VAL A 64 -18.32 7.26 26.57
CA VAL A 64 -17.85 6.88 25.24
C VAL A 64 -18.99 6.29 24.42
N ARG A 65 -19.36 6.98 23.33
CA ARG A 65 -20.39 6.53 22.39
C ARG A 65 -19.77 6.30 21.02
N PHE A 66 -19.49 5.04 20.73
CA PHE A 66 -19.10 4.63 19.39
C PHE A 66 -20.31 4.19 18.59
N GLU A 67 -20.31 4.49 17.31
CA GLU A 67 -21.15 3.79 16.36
C GLU A 67 -20.70 2.33 16.29
N THR A 68 -21.65 1.42 16.11
CA THR A 68 -21.40 -0.01 16.21
C THR A 68 -21.86 -0.72 14.95
N ARG A 69 -21.21 -1.85 14.68
CA ARG A 69 -21.64 -2.78 13.65
C ARG A 69 -21.53 -4.21 14.16
N PRO A 70 -22.37 -5.13 13.65
CA PRO A 70 -22.20 -6.56 13.87
C PRO A 70 -20.80 -7.06 13.53
N VAL A 71 -20.39 -8.16 14.17
CA VAL A 71 -19.23 -8.94 13.71
C VAL A 71 -19.51 -9.46 12.30
N GLU A 72 -18.49 -9.49 11.45
CA GLU A 72 -18.67 -9.85 10.04
C GLU A 72 -19.30 -11.24 9.87
N GLY A 73 -20.29 -11.33 8.97
CA GLY A 73 -21.11 -12.51 8.75
C GLY A 73 -22.44 -12.50 9.52
N LEU A 74 -22.68 -11.52 10.40
CA LEU A 74 -23.92 -11.36 11.18
C LEU A 74 -24.78 -10.16 10.78
N GLU A 75 -24.41 -9.41 9.73
CA GLU A 75 -25.07 -8.17 9.33
C GLU A 75 -26.56 -8.35 8.98
N GLY A 76 -26.96 -9.55 8.54
CA GLY A 76 -28.36 -9.91 8.27
C GLY A 76 -29.10 -10.57 9.43
N ASN A 77 -28.39 -10.94 10.50
CA ASN A 77 -28.91 -11.79 11.57
C ASN A 77 -29.18 -11.01 12.86
N ILE A 78 -28.55 -9.85 13.03
CA ILE A 78 -28.73 -8.99 14.19
C ILE A 78 -29.68 -7.84 13.83
N PRO A 79 -30.77 -7.63 14.59
CA PRO A 79 -31.65 -6.47 14.40
C PRO A 79 -30.87 -5.15 14.47
N LYS A 80 -31.19 -4.20 13.58
CA LYS A 80 -30.44 -2.92 13.48
C LYS A 80 -30.50 -2.07 14.76
N ASP A 81 -31.51 -2.28 15.59
CA ASP A 81 -31.76 -1.60 16.86
C ASP A 81 -31.17 -2.35 18.07
N GLN A 82 -30.57 -3.52 17.86
CA GLN A 82 -29.91 -4.28 18.92
C GLN A 82 -28.72 -3.50 19.47
N LYS A 83 -28.86 -3.01 20.70
CA LYS A 83 -27.78 -2.32 21.40
C LYS A 83 -26.79 -3.33 21.98
N PRO A 84 -25.48 -3.15 21.77
CA PRO A 84 -24.48 -3.99 22.40
C PRO A 84 -24.37 -3.65 23.89
N GLU A 85 -24.02 -4.67 24.67
CA GLU A 85 -23.59 -4.56 26.06
C GLU A 85 -22.08 -4.34 26.14
N LYS A 86 -21.32 -4.89 25.17
CA LYS A 86 -19.86 -4.77 25.09
C LYS A 86 -19.39 -4.53 23.66
N LEU A 87 -18.28 -3.82 23.52
CA LEU A 87 -17.61 -3.56 22.25
C LEU A 87 -16.22 -4.20 22.21
N ILE A 88 -15.89 -4.87 21.11
CA ILE A 88 -14.56 -5.46 20.92
C ILE A 88 -13.57 -4.34 20.57
N LEU A 89 -12.65 -4.03 21.47
CA LEU A 89 -11.55 -3.12 21.21
C LEU A 89 -10.32 -3.85 20.68
N ASP A 90 -9.94 -4.99 21.25
CA ASP A 90 -8.84 -5.80 20.73
C ASP A 90 -9.27 -7.27 20.57
N GLY A 91 -8.66 -7.95 19.60
CA GLY A 91 -9.00 -9.34 19.27
C GLY A 91 -10.09 -9.48 18.24
N GLN A 92 -10.46 -8.40 17.53
CA GLN A 92 -11.43 -8.42 16.43
C GLN A 92 -11.15 -9.56 15.46
N GLN A 93 -9.90 -9.69 14.98
CA GLN A 93 -9.57 -10.66 13.94
C GLN A 93 -9.82 -12.09 14.42
N ARG A 94 -9.41 -12.41 15.66
CA ARG A 94 -9.61 -13.71 16.29
C ARG A 94 -11.09 -14.02 16.53
N LEU A 95 -11.82 -13.11 17.19
CA LEU A 95 -13.23 -13.33 17.52
C LEU A 95 -14.11 -13.40 16.26
N THR A 96 -13.80 -12.61 15.23
CA THR A 96 -14.49 -12.66 13.93
C THR A 96 -14.25 -14.00 13.26
N THR A 97 -12.99 -14.46 13.19
CA THR A 97 -12.65 -15.78 12.63
C THR A 97 -13.39 -16.91 13.35
N LEU A 98 -13.36 -16.92 14.69
CA LEU A 98 -14.01 -17.98 15.47
C LEU A 98 -15.53 -17.93 15.33
N THR A 99 -16.13 -16.74 15.24
CA THR A 99 -17.56 -16.59 14.97
C THR A 99 -17.90 -17.18 13.61
N GLN A 100 -17.20 -16.78 12.55
CA GLN A 100 -17.48 -17.28 11.20
C GLN A 100 -17.23 -18.78 11.06
N ALA A 101 -16.13 -19.31 11.61
CA ALA A 101 -15.75 -20.71 11.43
C ALA A 101 -16.49 -21.70 12.37
N LEU A 102 -16.85 -21.27 13.59
CA LEU A 102 -17.41 -22.16 14.62
C LEU A 102 -18.89 -21.92 14.90
N ALA A 103 -19.43 -20.75 14.53
CA ALA A 103 -20.75 -20.32 15.00
C ALA A 103 -21.74 -20.02 13.86
N LEU A 104 -21.28 -19.95 12.60
CA LEU A 104 -22.10 -19.71 11.42
C LEU A 104 -22.16 -20.95 10.51
N GLU A 105 -23.27 -21.08 9.78
CA GLU A 105 -23.44 -22.12 8.76
C GLU A 105 -22.90 -21.70 7.38
N ALA A 106 -22.84 -20.40 7.12
CA ALA A 106 -22.32 -19.85 5.88
C ALA A 106 -20.79 -20.07 5.76
N PRO A 107 -20.25 -20.20 4.53
CA PRO A 107 -18.80 -20.26 4.35
C PRO A 107 -18.14 -18.94 4.73
N VAL A 108 -16.91 -19.04 5.25
CA VAL A 108 -16.08 -17.89 5.61
C VAL A 108 -15.60 -17.20 4.34
N ASN A 109 -15.88 -15.90 4.20
CA ASN A 109 -15.44 -15.08 3.06
C ASN A 109 -14.02 -14.55 3.31
N THR A 110 -12.98 -15.27 2.87
CA THR A 110 -11.56 -14.97 3.15
C THR A 110 -10.72 -14.77 1.89
N THR A 111 -9.40 -14.68 2.03
CA THR A 111 -8.44 -14.60 0.93
C THR A 111 -7.40 -15.72 1.02
N THR A 112 -6.76 -16.03 -0.10
CA THR A 112 -5.50 -16.79 -0.08
C THR A 112 -4.37 -15.92 0.47
N ALA A 113 -3.22 -16.51 0.80
CA ALA A 113 -1.99 -15.77 1.14
C ALA A 113 -1.53 -14.77 0.05
N LYS A 114 -2.03 -14.92 -1.19
CA LYS A 114 -1.80 -14.00 -2.32
C LYS A 114 -2.90 -12.96 -2.50
N GLY A 115 -3.84 -12.84 -1.56
CA GLY A 115 -4.93 -11.86 -1.57
C GLY A 115 -6.12 -12.20 -2.50
N LYS A 116 -6.19 -13.41 -3.08
CA LYS A 116 -7.32 -13.80 -3.93
C LYS A 116 -8.53 -14.13 -3.05
N LYS A 117 -9.67 -13.48 -3.28
CA LYS A 117 -10.93 -13.76 -2.57
C LYS A 117 -11.41 -15.20 -2.82
N ILE A 118 -11.80 -15.87 -1.74
CA ILE A 118 -12.29 -17.25 -1.71
C ILE A 118 -13.36 -17.40 -0.63
N LYS A 119 -14.16 -18.46 -0.73
CA LYS A 119 -15.12 -18.85 0.32
C LYS A 119 -14.80 -20.27 0.78
N ARG A 120 -14.74 -20.47 2.10
CA ARG A 120 -14.29 -21.73 2.69
C ARG A 120 -15.18 -22.23 3.81
N HIS A 121 -15.41 -23.53 3.84
CA HIS A 121 -15.80 -24.24 5.06
C HIS A 121 -14.58 -24.97 5.62
N TYR A 122 -14.49 -25.06 6.94
CA TYR A 122 -13.38 -25.72 7.63
C TYR A 122 -13.84 -27.01 8.29
N TYR A 123 -13.00 -28.04 8.17
CA TYR A 123 -13.25 -29.37 8.71
C TYR A 123 -12.02 -29.90 9.42
N PHE A 124 -12.24 -30.76 10.41
CA PHE A 124 -11.21 -31.64 10.94
C PHE A 124 -11.33 -33.01 10.29
N ASP A 125 -10.24 -33.49 9.69
CA ASP A 125 -10.04 -34.90 9.36
C ASP A 125 -9.87 -35.68 10.67
N ILE A 126 -10.90 -36.42 11.08
CA ILE A 126 -10.93 -37.14 12.35
C ILE A 126 -9.79 -38.17 12.42
N ARG A 127 -9.50 -38.86 11.30
CA ARG A 127 -8.48 -39.92 11.28
C ARG A 127 -7.11 -39.31 11.55
N LYS A 128 -6.74 -38.27 10.80
CA LYS A 128 -5.46 -37.58 11.01
C LYS A 128 -5.37 -36.94 12.39
N ALA A 129 -6.44 -36.32 12.87
CA ALA A 129 -6.44 -35.68 14.18
C ALA A 129 -6.18 -36.68 15.33
N VAL A 130 -6.68 -37.91 15.20
CA VAL A 130 -6.48 -38.98 16.20
C VAL A 130 -5.15 -39.71 16.03
N GLU A 131 -4.74 -40.01 14.79
CA GLU A 131 -3.52 -40.77 14.49
C GLU A 131 -2.25 -39.93 14.65
N MET A 132 -2.33 -38.63 14.36
CA MET A 132 -1.21 -37.70 14.43
C MET A 132 -1.53 -36.47 15.30
N PRO A 133 -1.73 -36.62 16.62
CA PRO A 133 -2.08 -35.50 17.51
C PRO A 133 -1.05 -34.36 17.50
N HIS A 134 0.22 -34.68 17.22
CA HIS A 134 1.29 -33.69 17.14
C HIS A 134 1.26 -32.88 15.84
N ALA A 135 0.60 -33.36 14.78
CA ALA A 135 0.47 -32.71 13.47
C ALA A 135 -0.99 -32.31 13.17
N LEU A 136 -1.68 -31.78 14.20
CA LEU A 136 -3.07 -31.31 14.13
C LEU A 136 -3.30 -30.26 13.01
N ASP A 137 -2.27 -29.54 12.60
CA ASP A 137 -2.29 -28.62 11.45
C ASP A 137 -2.59 -29.33 10.11
N GLU A 138 -2.16 -30.57 9.94
CA GLU A 138 -2.49 -31.37 8.74
C GLU A 138 -3.92 -31.94 8.78
N ALA A 139 -4.56 -31.92 9.95
CA ALA A 139 -5.93 -32.40 10.13
C ALA A 139 -6.97 -31.32 9.84
N VAL A 140 -6.61 -30.03 9.86
CA VAL A 140 -7.54 -28.94 9.52
C VAL A 140 -7.51 -28.70 8.02
N ILE A 141 -8.61 -28.98 7.35
CA ILE A 141 -8.76 -28.76 5.91
C ILE A 141 -9.76 -27.65 5.61
N ALA A 142 -9.53 -26.95 4.50
CA ALA A 142 -10.44 -25.95 3.95
C ALA A 142 -11.03 -26.47 2.63
N VAL A 143 -12.36 -26.54 2.55
CA VAL A 143 -13.11 -26.96 1.36
C VAL A 143 -13.84 -25.78 0.75
N ASP A 144 -14.24 -25.86 -0.51
CA ASP A 144 -14.96 -24.77 -1.20
C ASP A 144 -16.37 -24.51 -0.63
N GLU A 145 -17.08 -23.53 -1.18
CA GLU A 145 -18.44 -23.16 -0.75
C GLU A 145 -19.49 -24.27 -0.95
N ASN A 146 -19.18 -25.29 -1.76
CA ASN A 146 -20.02 -26.47 -1.97
C ASN A 146 -19.58 -27.65 -1.09
N ARG A 147 -18.66 -27.42 -0.15
CA ARG A 147 -18.06 -28.42 0.74
C ARG A 147 -17.27 -29.50 -0.01
N GLN A 148 -16.59 -29.11 -1.09
CA GLN A 148 -15.82 -30.03 -1.92
C GLN A 148 -14.35 -29.61 -2.03
N VAL A 149 -13.48 -30.59 -2.25
CA VAL A 149 -12.11 -30.39 -2.75
C VAL A 149 -12.09 -30.83 -4.21
N ARG A 150 -11.56 -29.97 -5.09
CA ARG A 150 -11.53 -30.21 -6.52
C ARG A 150 -10.12 -30.00 -7.08
N SER A 151 -9.72 -30.86 -8.01
CA SER A 151 -8.48 -30.77 -8.77
C SER A 151 -8.77 -30.44 -10.24
N ASN A 152 -7.72 -30.39 -11.07
CA ASN A 152 -7.81 -30.22 -12.52
C ASN A 152 -8.67 -29.01 -12.95
N PHE A 153 -8.36 -27.83 -12.41
CA PHE A 153 -9.11 -26.59 -12.65
C PHE A 153 -10.60 -26.66 -12.26
N GLY A 154 -10.94 -27.45 -11.24
CA GLY A 154 -12.30 -27.56 -10.70
C GLY A 154 -13.17 -28.65 -11.34
N ARG A 155 -12.59 -29.46 -12.24
CA ARG A 155 -13.32 -30.50 -12.99
C ARG A 155 -13.53 -31.77 -12.18
N ASP A 156 -12.50 -32.21 -11.48
CA ASP A 156 -12.50 -33.48 -10.76
C ASP A 156 -12.77 -33.21 -9.28
N VAL A 157 -13.73 -33.95 -8.69
CA VAL A 157 -14.05 -33.86 -7.25
C VAL A 157 -13.22 -34.90 -6.51
N ASP A 158 -12.25 -34.44 -5.74
CA ASP A 158 -11.34 -35.30 -4.97
C ASP A 158 -11.95 -35.68 -3.60
N LEU A 159 -12.74 -34.77 -3.01
CA LEU A 159 -13.43 -34.97 -1.74
C LEU A 159 -14.80 -34.29 -1.79
N ASP A 160 -15.84 -35.00 -1.35
CA ASP A 160 -17.21 -34.47 -1.31
C ASP A 160 -17.81 -34.57 0.10
N LEU A 161 -17.99 -33.42 0.75
CA LEU A 161 -18.59 -33.28 2.09
C LEU A 161 -19.92 -32.51 2.03
N SER A 162 -20.58 -32.48 0.87
CA SER A 162 -21.81 -31.71 0.61
C SER A 162 -23.00 -32.12 1.47
N THR A 163 -22.99 -33.31 2.07
CA THR A 163 -24.05 -33.81 2.96
C THR A 163 -23.51 -34.35 4.28
N ARG A 164 -24.33 -34.32 5.32
CA ARG A 164 -23.98 -34.84 6.65
C ARG A 164 -23.60 -36.32 6.63
N GLU A 165 -24.29 -37.12 5.81
CA GLU A 165 -23.95 -38.54 5.65
C GLU A 165 -22.55 -38.74 5.06
N LEU A 166 -22.18 -37.92 4.07
CA LEU A 166 -20.85 -37.96 3.45
C LEU A 166 -19.76 -37.53 4.43
N GLU A 167 -20.02 -36.49 5.24
CA GLU A 167 -19.15 -36.04 6.33
C GLU A 167 -18.87 -37.20 7.32
N CYS A 168 -19.93 -37.90 7.78
CA CYS A 168 -19.79 -39.02 8.72
C CYS A 168 -19.09 -40.24 8.10
N LYS A 169 -19.48 -40.67 6.88
CA LYS A 169 -18.88 -41.83 6.20
C LYS A 169 -17.39 -41.63 5.90
N GLN A 170 -16.99 -40.40 5.57
CA GLN A 170 -15.60 -40.06 5.26
C GLN A 170 -14.80 -39.57 6.47
N LEU A 171 -15.45 -39.38 7.63
CA LEU A 171 -14.86 -38.93 8.88
C LEU A 171 -14.23 -37.53 8.84
N TYR A 172 -14.95 -36.59 8.23
CA TYR A 172 -14.65 -35.16 8.31
C TYR A 172 -15.66 -34.46 9.20
N PHE A 173 -15.19 -33.86 10.28
CA PHE A 173 -16.03 -33.15 11.25
C PHE A 173 -16.09 -31.65 10.93
N PRO A 174 -17.26 -31.06 10.69
CA PRO A 174 -17.38 -29.64 10.35
C PRO A 174 -17.10 -28.73 11.56
N CYS A 175 -16.25 -27.73 11.40
CA CYS A 175 -15.84 -26.83 12.49
C CYS A 175 -17.03 -26.07 13.12
N ASN A 176 -18.09 -25.78 12.37
CA ASN A 176 -19.27 -25.09 12.88
C ASN A 176 -20.15 -25.95 13.83
N GLN A 177 -19.84 -27.24 14.00
CA GLN A 177 -20.50 -28.13 14.98
C GLN A 177 -19.62 -28.45 16.18
N VAL A 178 -18.48 -27.78 16.32
CA VAL A 178 -17.57 -28.01 17.46
C VAL A 178 -18.26 -27.71 18.80
N MET A 179 -19.04 -26.63 18.85
CA MET A 179 -19.76 -26.20 20.07
C MET A 179 -21.04 -27.01 20.34
N GLY A 180 -21.63 -27.64 19.32
CA GLY A 180 -22.83 -28.48 19.42
C GLY A 180 -22.81 -29.56 18.35
N SER A 181 -22.54 -30.81 18.75
CA SER A 181 -22.28 -31.94 17.85
C SER A 181 -23.43 -32.93 17.74
N ASP A 182 -24.57 -32.69 18.39
CA ASP A 182 -25.65 -33.66 18.55
C ASP A 182 -26.18 -34.21 17.21
N ASP A 183 -26.36 -33.32 16.23
CA ASP A 183 -26.84 -33.69 14.89
C ASP A 183 -25.82 -34.56 14.11
N TRP A 184 -24.53 -34.21 14.20
CA TRP A 184 -23.46 -35.00 13.59
C TRP A 184 -23.31 -36.36 14.28
N GLU A 185 -23.40 -36.40 15.60
CA GLU A 185 -23.34 -37.63 16.40
C GLU A 185 -24.50 -38.58 16.08
N ALA A 186 -25.73 -38.05 16.02
CA ALA A 186 -26.91 -38.82 15.65
C ALA A 186 -26.76 -39.42 14.25
N THR A 187 -26.23 -38.65 13.29
CA THR A 187 -26.03 -39.14 11.93
C THR A 187 -24.92 -40.20 11.87
N LEU A 188 -23.78 -39.99 12.56
CA LEU A 188 -22.70 -40.97 12.60
C LEU A 188 -23.19 -42.33 13.11
N HIS A 189 -23.96 -42.33 14.20
CA HIS A 189 -24.53 -43.55 14.77
C HIS A 189 -25.45 -44.28 13.79
N GLN A 190 -26.13 -43.56 12.89
CA GLN A 190 -27.02 -44.15 11.89
C GLN A 190 -26.26 -44.69 10.67
N VAL A 191 -25.26 -43.96 10.15
CA VAL A 191 -24.68 -44.24 8.83
C VAL A 191 -23.31 -44.89 8.84
N ALA A 192 -22.54 -44.76 9.93
CA ALA A 192 -21.21 -45.37 10.10
C ALA A 192 -20.90 -45.64 11.59
N PRO A 193 -21.72 -46.45 12.30
CA PRO A 193 -21.56 -46.71 13.73
C PRO A 193 -20.22 -47.35 14.11
N GLU A 194 -19.56 -48.06 13.19
CA GLU A 194 -18.23 -48.65 13.37
C GLU A 194 -17.16 -47.60 13.68
N HIS A 195 -17.36 -46.34 13.28
CA HIS A 195 -16.42 -45.25 13.52
C HIS A 195 -16.69 -44.48 14.82
N PHE A 196 -17.74 -44.84 15.58
CA PHE A 196 -18.10 -44.14 16.81
C PHE A 196 -16.99 -44.14 17.85
N GLY A 197 -16.22 -45.23 17.96
CA GLY A 197 -15.06 -45.32 18.87
C GLY A 197 -13.98 -44.27 18.53
N THR A 198 -13.61 -44.17 17.25
CA THR A 198 -12.64 -43.15 16.78
C THR A 198 -13.17 -41.74 17.00
N TYR A 199 -14.45 -41.50 16.76
CA TYR A 199 -15.08 -40.22 17.04
C TYR A 199 -15.01 -39.85 18.53
N MET A 200 -15.21 -40.79 19.45
CA MET A 200 -15.13 -40.50 20.88
C MET A 200 -13.71 -40.07 21.31
N ILE A 201 -12.67 -40.64 20.69
CA ILE A 201 -11.28 -40.20 20.90
C ILE A 201 -11.11 -38.76 20.38
N PHE A 202 -11.54 -38.49 19.15
CA PHE A 202 -11.52 -37.15 18.55
C PHE A 202 -12.29 -36.12 19.39
N ARG A 203 -13.49 -36.47 19.87
CA ARG A 203 -14.31 -35.61 20.74
C ARG A 203 -13.55 -35.23 22.00
N SER A 204 -12.87 -36.19 22.63
CA SER A 204 -12.08 -35.93 23.83
C SER A 204 -10.83 -35.08 23.55
N GLN A 205 -10.13 -35.34 22.44
CA GLN A 205 -8.84 -34.71 22.15
C GLN A 205 -8.95 -33.35 21.46
N VAL A 206 -9.99 -33.13 20.65
CA VAL A 206 -10.14 -31.93 19.82
C VAL A 206 -11.34 -31.11 20.27
N LEU A 207 -12.54 -31.70 20.40
CA LEU A 207 -13.74 -30.91 20.69
C LEU A 207 -13.79 -30.39 22.14
N SER A 208 -13.37 -31.19 23.12
CA SER A 208 -13.35 -30.79 24.54
C SER A 208 -12.47 -29.56 24.82
N PRO A 209 -11.25 -29.44 24.24
CA PRO A 209 -10.48 -28.19 24.28
C PRO A 209 -11.26 -26.95 23.87
N PHE A 210 -11.98 -26.97 22.74
CA PHE A 210 -12.78 -25.81 22.30
C PHE A 210 -13.91 -25.48 23.28
N ARG A 211 -14.66 -26.51 23.73
CA ARG A 211 -15.84 -26.34 24.60
C ARG A 211 -15.49 -25.80 25.98
N SER A 212 -14.30 -26.14 26.47
CA SER A 212 -13.81 -25.70 27.78
C SER A 212 -12.89 -24.49 27.71
N TYR A 213 -12.58 -23.99 26.50
CA TYR A 213 -11.58 -22.95 26.29
C TYR A 213 -11.95 -21.65 27.02
N GLN A 214 -11.02 -21.16 27.84
CA GLN A 214 -11.16 -19.91 28.60
C GLN A 214 -10.24 -18.85 28.00
N LEU A 215 -10.84 -17.81 27.44
CA LEU A 215 -10.12 -16.70 26.84
C LEU A 215 -9.81 -15.64 27.90
N PRO A 216 -8.56 -15.16 28.04
CA PRO A 216 -8.27 -14.01 28.88
C PRO A 216 -8.97 -12.75 28.32
N VAL A 217 -9.73 -12.05 29.15
CA VAL A 217 -10.47 -10.84 28.78
C VAL A 217 -10.02 -9.67 29.65
N ILE A 218 -9.64 -8.57 29.01
CA ILE A 218 -9.47 -7.27 29.66
C ILE A 218 -10.75 -6.48 29.41
N LEU A 219 -11.54 -6.26 30.46
CA LEU A 219 -12.80 -5.53 30.39
C LEU A 219 -12.59 -4.09 30.87
N LEU A 220 -12.71 -3.13 29.97
CA LEU A 220 -12.80 -1.70 30.31
C LEU A 220 -14.23 -1.38 30.72
N LYS A 221 -14.39 -0.79 31.91
CA LYS A 221 -15.71 -0.43 32.43
C LYS A 221 -16.25 0.80 31.72
N LYS A 222 -17.57 0.97 31.73
CA LYS A 222 -18.24 2.12 31.09
C LYS A 222 -17.85 3.48 31.68
N GLU A 223 -17.32 3.51 32.91
CA GLU A 223 -16.79 4.73 33.56
C GLU A 223 -15.37 5.09 33.10
N THR A 224 -14.75 4.29 32.23
CA THR A 224 -13.41 4.59 31.67
C THR A 224 -13.50 5.82 30.77
N SER A 225 -12.66 6.82 31.03
CA SER A 225 -12.64 8.04 30.20
C SER A 225 -12.29 7.73 28.76
N LYS A 226 -12.76 8.58 27.85
CA LYS A 226 -12.46 8.50 26.42
C LYS A 226 -10.96 8.42 26.13
N GLU A 227 -10.17 9.27 26.78
CA GLU A 227 -8.72 9.37 26.59
C GLU A 227 -8.03 8.08 27.04
N ALA A 228 -8.49 7.51 28.16
CA ALA A 228 -7.97 6.25 28.68
C ALA A 228 -8.30 5.09 27.74
N VAL A 229 -9.52 5.03 27.17
CA VAL A 229 -9.89 4.01 26.18
C VAL A 229 -8.98 4.09 24.95
N CYS A 230 -8.78 5.28 24.37
CA CYS A 230 -7.94 5.46 23.18
C CYS A 230 -6.47 5.09 23.46
N LEU A 231 -5.94 5.48 24.61
CA LEU A 231 -4.55 5.20 24.99
C LEU A 231 -4.32 3.72 25.29
N VAL A 232 -5.26 3.05 25.94
CA VAL A 232 -5.20 1.61 26.17
C VAL A 232 -5.30 0.85 24.85
N PHE A 233 -6.21 1.27 23.96
CA PHE A 233 -6.37 0.72 22.62
C PHE A 233 -5.09 0.85 21.79
N GLU A 234 -4.41 2.02 21.81
CA GLU A 234 -3.12 2.19 21.14
C GLU A 234 -2.03 1.27 21.72
N LYS A 235 -1.93 1.16 23.05
CA LYS A 235 -0.86 0.41 23.71
C LYS A 235 -1.00 -1.11 23.59
N VAL A 236 -2.22 -1.64 23.69
CA VAL A 236 -2.46 -3.09 23.67
C VAL A 236 -2.43 -3.66 22.25
N ASN A 237 -2.72 -2.84 21.26
CA ASN A 237 -2.65 -3.19 19.85
C ASN A 237 -1.21 -3.28 19.27
N THR A 238 -0.24 -3.58 20.13
CA THR A 238 1.15 -3.83 19.75
C THR A 238 1.42 -5.29 19.38
N GLY A 239 0.54 -6.23 19.78
CA GLY A 239 0.61 -7.65 19.42
C GLY A 239 -0.42 -8.06 18.37
N GLY A 240 0.02 -8.65 17.25
CA GLY A 240 -0.83 -9.07 16.13
C GLY A 240 -0.76 -8.14 14.91
N VAL A 241 -1.81 -8.09 14.09
CA VAL A 241 -1.86 -7.18 12.92
C VAL A 241 -2.10 -5.77 13.42
N GLN A 242 -1.02 -4.99 13.56
CA GLN A 242 -1.05 -3.63 14.11
C GLN A 242 -2.06 -2.73 13.38
N LEU A 243 -2.66 -1.80 14.15
CA LEU A 243 -3.50 -0.77 13.55
C LEU A 243 -2.61 0.32 12.94
N SER A 244 -3.02 0.76 11.77
CA SER A 244 -2.53 1.95 11.09
C SER A 244 -2.84 3.22 11.89
N VAL A 245 -2.08 4.28 11.58
CA VAL A 245 -2.32 5.63 12.13
C VAL A 245 -3.75 6.11 11.86
N PHE A 246 -4.27 5.80 10.68
CA PHE A 246 -5.63 6.15 10.29
C PHE A 246 -6.68 5.53 11.22
N GLU A 247 -6.56 4.24 11.57
CA GLU A 247 -7.51 3.56 12.45
C GLU A 247 -7.49 4.11 13.88
N LEU A 248 -6.30 4.46 14.40
CA LEU A 248 -6.16 5.06 15.72
C LEU A 248 -6.80 6.45 15.79
N ILE A 249 -6.60 7.29 14.76
CA ILE A 249 -7.24 8.60 14.67
C ILE A 249 -8.74 8.46 14.46
N THR A 250 -9.18 7.52 13.63
CA THR A 250 -10.61 7.25 13.43
C THR A 250 -11.28 6.89 14.75
N ALA A 251 -10.63 6.08 15.60
CA ALA A 251 -11.12 5.77 16.95
C ALA A 251 -11.23 7.02 17.83
N SER A 252 -10.20 7.87 17.81
CA SER A 252 -10.18 9.14 18.56
C SER A 252 -11.32 10.08 18.14
N TYR A 253 -11.51 10.26 16.83
CA TYR A 253 -12.55 11.12 16.25
C TYR A 253 -13.95 10.55 16.43
N ALA A 254 -14.10 9.21 16.36
CA ALA A 254 -15.38 8.56 16.60
C ALA A 254 -15.89 8.85 18.02
N ALA A 255 -14.99 8.92 19.00
CA ALA A 255 -15.37 9.31 20.35
C ALA A 255 -15.71 10.81 20.48
N ASP A 256 -15.40 11.66 19.49
CA ASP A 256 -15.91 13.04 19.36
C ASP A 256 -17.18 13.11 18.50
N GLY A 257 -17.75 11.95 18.11
CA GLY A 257 -18.92 11.86 17.26
C GLY A 257 -18.65 12.07 15.77
N TYR A 258 -17.38 11.97 15.32
CA TYR A 258 -17.01 12.10 13.91
C TYR A 258 -16.50 10.79 13.33
N ASN A 259 -17.17 10.30 12.27
CA ASN A 259 -16.75 9.09 11.58
C ASN A 259 -15.79 9.42 10.42
N LEU A 260 -14.48 9.41 10.72
CA LEU A 260 -13.42 9.65 9.74
C LEU A 260 -13.38 8.59 8.62
N ARG A 261 -13.81 7.37 8.92
CA ARG A 261 -13.85 6.27 7.95
C ARG A 261 -14.87 6.57 6.85
N ASP A 262 -16.05 7.04 7.23
CA ASP A 262 -17.12 7.45 6.31
C ASP A 262 -16.70 8.65 5.46
N ASP A 263 -16.04 9.66 6.03
CA ASP A 263 -15.51 10.79 5.24
C ASP A 263 -14.52 10.28 4.17
N TRP A 264 -13.57 9.44 4.58
CA TRP A 264 -12.52 8.96 3.68
C TRP A 264 -13.03 7.98 2.62
N PHE A 265 -13.70 6.90 3.03
CA PHE A 265 -14.14 5.80 2.16
C PHE A 265 -15.57 5.93 1.65
N GLY A 266 -16.35 6.89 2.14
CA GLY A 266 -17.76 7.05 1.83
C GLY A 266 -18.65 6.05 2.56
N SER A 267 -19.95 6.37 2.62
CA SER A 267 -20.96 5.55 3.26
C SER A 267 -22.30 5.72 2.57
N LYS A 268 -22.77 4.65 1.93
CA LYS A 268 -24.09 4.64 1.30
C LYS A 268 -25.22 4.71 2.33
N VAL A 269 -25.00 4.13 3.51
CA VAL A 269 -26.00 4.09 4.59
C VAL A 269 -26.21 5.49 5.18
N ARG A 270 -25.14 6.27 5.31
CA ARG A 270 -25.17 7.62 5.88
C ARG A 270 -25.15 8.74 4.86
N ASN A 271 -25.21 8.39 3.56
CA ASN A 271 -25.17 9.33 2.45
C ASN A 271 -23.93 10.25 2.49
N VAL A 272 -22.76 9.68 2.79
CA VAL A 272 -21.47 10.38 2.80
C VAL A 272 -20.69 10.00 1.54
N GLU A 273 -20.28 10.99 0.75
CA GLU A 273 -19.43 10.76 -0.41
C GLU A 273 -17.98 10.53 0.00
N SER A 274 -17.32 9.55 -0.62
CA SER A 274 -15.92 9.24 -0.36
C SER A 274 -14.99 10.35 -0.82
N ARG A 275 -14.26 10.95 0.13
CA ARG A 275 -13.15 11.88 -0.16
C ARG A 275 -12.07 11.21 -1.01
N LYS A 276 -11.70 9.97 -0.67
CA LYS A 276 -10.76 9.18 -1.46
C LYS A 276 -11.23 9.05 -2.90
N ALA A 277 -12.48 8.66 -3.14
CA ALA A 277 -13.01 8.52 -4.49
C ALA A 277 -12.98 9.84 -5.28
N ARG A 278 -13.25 10.99 -4.64
CA ARG A 278 -13.14 12.31 -5.28
C ARG A 278 -11.70 12.68 -5.67
N ILE A 279 -10.72 12.32 -4.85
CA ILE A 279 -9.29 12.49 -5.17
C ILE A 279 -8.87 11.55 -6.30
N GLU A 280 -9.31 10.29 -6.25
CA GLU A 280 -8.97 9.25 -7.24
C GLU A 280 -9.67 9.40 -8.60
N GLN A 281 -10.52 10.42 -8.78
CA GLN A 281 -11.01 10.82 -10.10
C GLN A 281 -9.85 11.23 -11.03
N ASP A 282 -8.74 11.68 -10.46
CA ASP A 282 -7.49 11.93 -11.17
C ASP A 282 -6.63 10.65 -11.19
N ASP A 283 -6.31 10.14 -12.37
CA ASP A 283 -5.50 8.93 -12.57
C ASP A 283 -4.11 9.00 -11.91
N LEU A 284 -3.54 10.19 -11.74
CA LEU A 284 -2.26 10.41 -11.06
C LEU A 284 -2.35 10.26 -9.54
N LEU A 285 -3.55 10.43 -8.99
CA LEU A 285 -3.82 10.42 -7.55
C LEU A 285 -4.52 9.13 -7.09
N LYS A 286 -4.77 8.20 -8.02
CA LYS A 286 -5.24 6.85 -7.70
C LYS A 286 -4.30 6.17 -6.71
N GLY A 287 -4.88 5.58 -5.66
CA GLY A 287 -4.14 4.92 -4.60
C GLY A 287 -3.56 5.86 -3.55
N THR A 288 -3.96 7.13 -3.50
CA THR A 288 -3.61 8.02 -2.37
C THR A 288 -4.06 7.38 -1.05
N GLU A 289 -3.13 7.25 -0.10
CA GLU A 289 -3.41 6.62 1.18
C GLU A 289 -3.90 7.62 2.22
N ALA A 290 -4.70 7.15 3.18
CA ALA A 290 -5.19 8.02 4.26
C ALA A 290 -4.04 8.56 5.13
N THR A 291 -2.97 7.78 5.30
CA THR A 291 -1.77 8.20 6.03
C THR A 291 -1.08 9.37 5.35
N GLU A 292 -0.96 9.36 4.01
CA GLU A 292 -0.39 10.47 3.23
C GLU A 292 -1.21 11.76 3.43
N PHE A 293 -2.55 11.64 3.43
CA PHE A 293 -3.45 12.77 3.66
C PHE A 293 -3.34 13.32 5.09
N LEU A 294 -3.33 12.44 6.10
CA LEU A 294 -3.17 12.83 7.49
C LEU A 294 -1.80 13.46 7.78
N GLN A 295 -0.74 12.98 7.13
CA GLN A 295 0.58 13.60 7.21
C GLN A 295 0.55 15.04 6.68
N ALA A 296 -0.11 15.28 5.54
CA ALA A 296 -0.26 16.63 5.01
C ALA A 296 -1.11 17.55 5.91
N ILE A 297 -2.18 17.05 6.54
CA ILE A 297 -2.92 17.81 7.58
C ILE A 297 -2.01 18.12 8.78
N SER A 298 -1.18 17.17 9.20
CA SER A 298 -0.19 17.38 10.26
C SER A 298 0.78 18.51 9.92
N LEU A 299 1.28 18.57 8.68
CA LEU A 299 2.13 19.67 8.22
C LEU A 299 1.43 21.03 8.34
N LEU A 300 0.19 21.12 7.85
CA LEU A 300 -0.61 22.35 7.87
C LEU A 300 -0.89 22.82 9.31
N ASN A 301 -1.41 21.93 10.16
CA ASN A 301 -1.77 22.23 11.54
C ASN A 301 -0.55 22.55 12.41
N THR A 302 0.51 21.76 12.35
CA THR A 302 1.72 22.01 13.16
C THR A 302 2.44 23.29 12.72
N HIS A 303 2.35 23.66 11.44
CA HIS A 303 2.84 24.95 10.97
C HIS A 303 2.03 26.13 11.51
N GLU A 304 0.69 26.07 11.53
CA GLU A 304 -0.10 27.14 12.18
C GLU A 304 0.25 27.28 13.67
N GLN A 305 0.38 26.17 14.37
CA GLN A 305 0.78 26.15 15.78
C GLN A 305 2.16 26.78 16.00
N ARG A 306 3.11 26.51 15.10
CA ARG A 306 4.44 27.11 15.10
C ARG A 306 4.39 28.62 14.85
N GLN A 307 3.60 29.07 13.87
CA GLN A 307 3.42 30.50 13.61
C GLN A 307 2.78 31.23 14.80
N ALA A 308 1.79 30.60 15.44
CA ALA A 308 1.20 31.14 16.67
C ALA A 308 2.19 31.21 17.83
N ASP A 309 3.06 30.20 17.99
CA ASP A 309 4.12 30.22 19.00
C ASP A 309 5.11 31.37 18.77
N ILE A 310 5.56 31.57 17.53
CA ILE A 310 6.45 32.67 17.15
C ILE A 310 5.77 34.03 17.39
N ALA A 311 4.50 34.17 16.97
CA ALA A 311 3.72 35.39 17.17
C ALA A 311 3.51 35.70 18.67
N SER A 312 3.45 34.67 19.53
CA SER A 312 3.37 34.80 20.99
C SER A 312 4.72 35.07 21.67
N GLY A 313 5.81 35.22 20.90
CA GLY A 313 7.15 35.52 21.42
C GLY A 313 7.94 34.33 21.94
N LYS A 314 7.48 33.09 21.71
CA LYS A 314 8.26 31.88 22.07
C LYS A 314 9.49 31.77 21.17
N THR A 315 10.59 31.25 21.72
CA THR A 315 11.86 31.09 20.99
C THR A 315 12.51 29.73 21.23
N GLY A 316 13.39 29.33 20.32
CA GLY A 316 14.16 28.08 20.43
C GLY A 316 13.26 26.85 20.62
N LYS A 317 13.54 26.05 21.66
CA LYS A 317 12.82 24.81 21.98
C LYS A 317 11.37 25.01 22.42
N GLN A 318 10.95 26.25 22.72
CA GLN A 318 9.57 26.55 23.10
C GLN A 318 8.62 26.61 21.88
N VAL A 319 9.18 26.77 20.68
CA VAL A 319 8.42 26.81 19.43
C VAL A 319 8.21 25.39 18.95
N ARG A 320 6.94 25.00 18.76
CA ARG A 320 6.60 23.68 18.21
C ARG A 320 7.20 23.51 16.80
N PRO A 321 7.78 22.34 16.48
CA PRO A 321 8.26 22.07 15.13
C PRO A 321 7.09 21.74 14.19
N VAL A 322 7.27 21.96 12.89
CA VAL A 322 6.42 21.32 11.89
C VAL A 322 6.76 19.83 11.85
N SER A 323 5.76 18.97 11.75
CA SER A 323 5.98 17.53 11.75
C SER A 323 4.94 16.76 10.94
N ALA A 324 5.41 15.70 10.29
CA ALA A 324 4.60 14.65 9.66
C ALA A 324 4.90 13.27 10.30
N LYS A 325 5.56 13.24 11.47
CA LYS A 325 5.89 12.00 12.15
C LYS A 325 4.64 11.34 12.71
N ARG A 326 4.61 10.00 12.70
CA ARG A 326 3.53 9.21 13.30
C ARG A 326 3.00 9.76 14.64
N ALA A 327 3.89 10.10 15.58
CA ALA A 327 3.50 10.58 16.90
C ALA A 327 2.69 11.88 16.87
N ASP A 328 3.06 12.82 16.00
CA ASP A 328 2.36 14.10 15.84
C ASP A 328 1.05 13.92 15.06
N VAL A 329 1.06 13.03 14.06
CA VAL A 329 -0.16 12.69 13.30
C VAL A 329 -1.22 12.09 14.24
N LEU A 330 -0.84 11.21 15.17
CA LEU A 330 -1.76 10.64 16.16
C LEU A 330 -2.33 11.66 17.15
N GLN A 331 -1.70 12.81 17.31
CA GLN A 331 -2.17 13.91 18.16
C GLN A 331 -3.01 14.94 17.40
N LEU A 332 -3.30 14.71 16.11
CA LEU A 332 -4.14 15.60 15.32
C LEU A 332 -5.54 15.73 15.94
N PRO A 333 -5.96 16.92 16.39
CA PRO A 333 -7.31 17.11 16.89
C PRO A 333 -8.33 17.08 15.75
N LEU A 334 -9.58 16.70 16.04
CA LEU A 334 -10.67 16.71 15.07
C LEU A 334 -10.85 18.10 14.42
N SER A 335 -10.63 19.19 15.18
CA SER A 335 -10.70 20.55 14.65
C SER A 335 -9.69 20.81 13.52
N ALA A 336 -8.49 20.22 13.58
CA ALA A 336 -7.51 20.35 12.51
C ALA A 336 -7.96 19.62 11.24
N TRP A 337 -8.57 18.45 11.38
CA TRP A 337 -9.19 17.75 10.25
C TRP A 337 -10.30 18.59 9.61
N GLN A 338 -11.25 19.07 10.42
CA GLN A 338 -12.37 19.89 9.95
C GLN A 338 -11.93 21.20 9.29
N GLN A 339 -10.83 21.79 9.76
CA GLN A 339 -10.27 23.00 9.17
C GLN A 339 -9.60 22.72 7.82
N TRP A 340 -8.80 21.66 7.70
CA TRP A 340 -7.86 21.50 6.60
C TRP A 340 -8.25 20.46 5.55
N ALA A 341 -9.18 19.55 5.83
CA ALA A 341 -9.47 18.43 4.93
C ALA A 341 -9.95 18.87 3.54
N ASP A 342 -10.83 19.88 3.46
CA ASP A 342 -11.36 20.34 2.17
C ASP A 342 -10.32 21.13 1.35
N ASP A 343 -9.56 22.01 2.00
CA ASP A 343 -8.46 22.74 1.36
C ASP A 343 -7.35 21.79 0.89
N LEU A 344 -7.06 20.75 1.67
CA LEU A 344 -6.07 19.74 1.29
C LEU A 344 -6.59 18.85 0.15
N GLU A 345 -7.88 18.50 0.11
CA GLU A 345 -8.48 17.83 -1.05
C GLU A 345 -8.28 18.67 -2.33
N ALA A 346 -8.51 19.98 -2.26
CA ALA A 346 -8.22 20.90 -3.36
C ALA A 346 -6.72 20.95 -3.68
N GLY A 347 -5.85 20.92 -2.67
CA GLY A 347 -4.40 20.81 -2.79
C GLY A 347 -3.96 19.57 -3.56
N PHE A 348 -4.52 18.40 -3.25
CA PHE A 348 -4.26 17.17 -4.03
C PHE A 348 -4.73 17.29 -5.48
N LYS A 349 -5.90 17.88 -5.74
CA LYS A 349 -6.34 18.15 -7.12
C LYS A 349 -5.39 19.10 -7.86
N LEU A 350 -4.79 20.06 -7.15
CA LEU A 350 -3.73 20.92 -7.68
C LEU A 350 -2.45 20.13 -8.00
N VAL A 351 -2.07 19.14 -7.17
CA VAL A 351 -0.95 18.23 -7.46
C VAL A 351 -1.14 17.55 -8.82
N GLY A 352 -2.33 16.99 -9.09
CA GLY A 352 -2.62 16.37 -10.39
C GLY A 352 -2.49 17.33 -11.57
N ARG A 353 -2.86 18.61 -11.39
CA ARG A 353 -2.67 19.66 -12.41
C ARG A 353 -1.19 20.02 -12.60
N PHE A 354 -0.43 20.15 -11.51
CA PHE A 354 1.01 20.39 -11.55
C PHE A 354 1.74 19.25 -12.28
N LEU A 355 1.46 17.99 -11.91
CA LEU A 355 2.08 16.81 -12.50
C LEU A 355 1.82 16.67 -14.00
N ARG A 356 0.60 16.98 -14.49
CA ARG A 356 0.32 17.01 -15.94
C ARG A 356 1.14 18.07 -16.68
N LYS A 357 1.40 19.22 -16.03
CA LYS A 357 2.24 20.27 -16.60
C LYS A 357 3.72 19.84 -16.67
N GLU A 358 4.13 18.93 -15.80
CA GLU A 358 5.42 18.22 -15.83
C GLU A 358 5.40 16.92 -16.68
N CYS A 359 4.35 16.70 -17.47
CA CYS A 359 4.18 15.56 -18.39
C CYS A 359 4.04 14.17 -17.74
N PHE A 360 3.54 14.10 -16.51
CA PHE A 360 3.06 12.85 -15.92
C PHE A 360 1.59 12.63 -16.26
N TYR A 361 1.21 11.41 -16.66
CA TYR A 361 -0.16 11.06 -17.03
C TYR A 361 -0.70 9.81 -16.33
N SER A 362 0.18 8.96 -15.79
CA SER A 362 -0.25 7.77 -15.05
C SER A 362 0.47 7.56 -13.72
N ARG A 363 -0.25 7.04 -12.71
CA ARG A 363 0.30 6.78 -11.36
C ARG A 363 1.60 5.97 -11.38
N ARG A 364 1.70 4.99 -12.28
CA ARG A 364 2.89 4.11 -12.42
C ARG A 364 4.16 4.88 -12.78
N GLU A 365 4.04 6.04 -13.42
CA GLU A 365 5.16 6.93 -13.79
C GLU A 365 5.68 7.73 -12.59
N LEU A 366 4.91 7.85 -11.51
CA LEU A 366 5.31 8.65 -10.36
C LEU A 366 6.53 8.02 -9.66
N PRO A 367 7.61 8.80 -9.43
CA PRO A 367 8.78 8.34 -8.69
C PRO A 367 8.47 8.09 -7.20
N TYR A 368 7.79 9.04 -6.56
CA TYR A 368 7.51 9.02 -5.12
C TYR A 368 6.11 9.54 -4.81
N SER A 369 5.26 8.70 -4.23
CA SER A 369 3.97 9.17 -3.68
C SER A 369 4.18 10.05 -2.44
N THR A 370 5.22 9.75 -1.65
CA THR A 370 5.60 10.48 -0.45
C THR A 370 5.98 11.95 -0.70
N GLN A 371 6.50 12.28 -1.89
CA GLN A 371 6.79 13.67 -2.26
C GLN A 371 5.52 14.48 -2.56
N LEU A 372 4.40 13.81 -2.88
CA LEU A 372 3.12 14.48 -3.13
C LEU A 372 2.52 15.05 -1.86
N VAL A 373 2.87 14.51 -0.68
CA VAL A 373 2.37 14.97 0.63
C VAL A 373 2.73 16.44 0.90
N PRO A 374 4.02 16.84 0.94
CA PRO A 374 4.39 18.24 1.15
C PRO A 374 3.96 19.12 -0.03
N LEU A 375 3.95 18.59 -1.26
CA LEU A 375 3.45 19.33 -2.43
C LEU A 375 1.96 19.67 -2.29
N ALA A 376 1.12 18.72 -1.88
CA ALA A 376 -0.32 18.94 -1.66
C ALA A 376 -0.55 19.98 -0.55
N ALA A 377 0.18 19.88 0.56
CA ALA A 377 0.10 20.85 1.64
C ALA A 377 0.53 22.26 1.19
N VAL A 378 1.63 22.38 0.43
CA VAL A 378 2.08 23.66 -0.13
C VAL A 378 1.04 24.24 -1.10
N LEU A 379 0.50 23.42 -2.00
CA LEU A 379 -0.50 23.88 -2.98
C LEU A 379 -1.83 24.27 -2.30
N ALA A 380 -2.22 23.58 -1.22
CA ALA A 380 -3.36 23.99 -0.40
C ALA A 380 -3.16 25.38 0.20
N ARG A 381 -1.93 25.73 0.62
CA ARG A 381 -1.62 27.07 1.15
C ARG A 381 -1.50 28.15 0.08
N LEU A 382 -1.01 27.80 -1.11
CA LEU A 382 -0.81 28.76 -2.20
C LEU A 382 -2.11 29.10 -2.93
N GLY A 383 -3.09 28.19 -2.98
CA GLY A 383 -4.27 28.36 -3.84
C GLY A 383 -3.84 28.47 -5.30
N ASP A 384 -4.24 29.53 -6.01
CA ASP A 384 -3.86 29.76 -7.41
C ASP A 384 -2.46 30.34 -7.62
N ARG A 385 -1.79 30.82 -6.55
CA ARG A 385 -0.45 31.45 -6.64
C ARG A 385 0.63 30.52 -7.21
N TRP A 386 0.44 29.19 -7.14
CA TRP A 386 1.39 28.23 -7.72
C TRP A 386 1.56 28.37 -9.24
N LEU A 387 0.61 29.01 -9.93
CA LEU A 387 0.67 29.30 -11.37
C LEU A 387 1.55 30.51 -11.69
N GLU A 388 1.88 31.34 -10.70
CA GLU A 388 2.82 32.44 -10.89
C GLU A 388 4.15 31.87 -11.41
N PRO A 389 4.71 32.36 -12.54
CA PRO A 389 5.85 31.72 -13.19
C PRO A 389 7.04 31.46 -12.25
N ARG A 390 7.37 32.42 -11.39
CA ARG A 390 8.48 32.29 -10.43
C ARG A 390 8.21 31.23 -9.36
N ILE A 391 6.97 31.08 -8.89
CA ILE A 391 6.61 30.04 -7.91
C ILE A 391 6.59 28.68 -8.59
N TYR A 392 6.02 28.60 -9.80
CA TYR A 392 6.02 27.38 -10.61
C TYR A 392 7.44 26.86 -10.87
N ASP A 393 8.36 27.72 -11.31
CA ASP A 393 9.73 27.32 -11.60
C ASP A 393 10.46 26.80 -10.36
N LYS A 394 10.23 27.42 -9.19
CA LYS A 394 10.76 26.95 -7.90
C LYS A 394 10.17 25.59 -7.51
N LEU A 395 8.86 25.42 -7.64
CA LEU A 395 8.16 24.15 -7.38
C LEU A 395 8.67 23.03 -8.29
N ALA A 396 8.78 23.29 -9.60
CA ALA A 396 9.32 22.34 -10.57
C ALA A 396 10.77 21.95 -10.22
N ARG A 397 11.63 22.94 -9.94
CA ARG A 397 13.02 22.69 -9.55
C ARG A 397 13.12 21.85 -8.28
N TRP A 398 12.31 22.16 -7.25
CA TRP A 398 12.26 21.35 -6.04
C TRP A 398 11.79 19.93 -6.30
N TYR A 399 10.72 19.77 -7.10
CA TYR A 399 10.16 18.47 -7.42
C TYR A 399 11.21 17.57 -8.09
N TRP A 400 11.85 18.08 -9.15
CA TRP A 400 12.90 17.38 -9.88
C TRP A 400 14.16 17.12 -9.06
N CYS A 401 14.54 18.04 -8.16
CA CYS A 401 15.63 17.78 -7.20
C CYS A 401 15.30 16.60 -6.27
N GLY A 402 14.06 16.50 -5.78
CA GLY A 402 13.63 15.38 -4.95
C GLY A 402 13.62 14.04 -5.70
N VAL A 403 13.17 14.04 -6.96
CA VAL A 403 13.14 12.85 -7.82
C VAL A 403 14.54 12.38 -8.21
N LEU A 404 15.35 13.27 -8.80
CA LEU A 404 16.64 12.93 -9.40
C LEU A 404 17.75 12.81 -8.35
N GLY A 405 17.62 13.50 -7.22
CA GLY A 405 18.45 13.26 -6.04
C GLY A 405 18.01 12.04 -5.21
N GLU A 406 16.95 11.33 -5.62
CA GLU A 406 16.38 10.15 -4.95
C GLU A 406 16.11 10.35 -3.44
N LEU A 407 15.72 11.58 -3.08
CA LEU A 407 15.68 12.07 -1.70
C LEU A 407 14.46 11.59 -0.90
N TYR A 408 13.47 11.02 -1.57
CA TYR A 408 12.20 10.54 -0.99
C TYR A 408 12.13 9.02 -0.84
N GLY A 409 13.26 8.31 -1.00
CA GLY A 409 13.36 6.87 -0.76
C GLY A 409 13.51 6.46 0.72
N GLY A 410 13.87 7.38 1.63
CA GLY A 410 14.08 7.09 3.05
C GLY A 410 13.96 8.33 3.95
N ALA A 411 13.69 8.14 5.24
CA ALA A 411 13.50 9.20 6.26
C ALA A 411 12.52 10.32 5.85
N VAL A 412 11.45 9.95 5.13
CA VAL A 412 10.54 10.88 4.44
C VAL A 412 9.82 11.85 5.37
N GLU A 413 9.39 11.43 6.56
CA GLU A 413 8.57 12.28 7.46
C GLU A 413 9.29 13.58 7.85
N THR A 414 10.60 13.50 8.14
CA THR A 414 11.40 14.67 8.49
C THR A 414 11.65 15.55 7.27
N ARG A 415 11.83 14.95 6.09
CA ARG A 415 11.99 15.72 4.84
C ARG A 415 10.71 16.46 4.47
N MET A 416 9.55 15.81 4.56
CA MET A 416 8.25 16.44 4.28
C MET A 416 8.05 17.70 5.13
N ALA A 417 8.36 17.63 6.42
CA ALA A 417 8.26 18.78 7.33
C ALA A 417 9.19 19.93 6.95
N ASN A 418 10.47 19.63 6.69
CA ASN A 418 11.43 20.64 6.28
C ASN A 418 11.06 21.25 4.92
N ASP A 419 10.69 20.43 3.93
CA ASP A 419 10.36 20.90 2.59
C ASP A 419 9.12 21.78 2.59
N PHE A 420 8.09 21.45 3.38
CA PHE A 420 6.91 22.29 3.52
C PHE A 420 7.27 23.70 4.06
N GLU A 421 8.04 23.78 5.15
CA GLU A 421 8.48 25.08 5.70
C GLU A 421 9.41 25.84 4.75
N GLU A 422 10.42 25.16 4.21
CA GLU A 422 11.46 25.79 3.40
C GLU A 422 10.94 26.24 2.03
N LEU A 423 9.98 25.52 1.42
CA LEU A 423 9.32 25.98 0.19
C LEU A 423 8.52 27.25 0.42
N LEU A 424 7.66 27.27 1.46
CA LEU A 424 6.86 28.45 1.77
C LEU A 424 7.75 29.68 2.02
N ARG A 425 8.86 29.49 2.72
CA ARG A 425 9.85 30.55 2.91
C ARG A 425 10.54 30.95 1.59
N TRP A 426 10.95 29.98 0.79
CA TRP A 426 11.67 30.24 -0.45
C TRP A 426 10.84 30.99 -1.47
N PHE A 427 9.51 30.81 -1.50
CA PHE A 427 8.65 31.58 -2.40
C PHE A 427 8.72 33.09 -2.12
N GLU A 428 8.86 33.48 -0.86
CA GLU A 428 8.94 34.87 -0.43
C GLU A 428 10.40 35.40 -0.40
N GLU A 429 11.38 34.55 -0.06
CA GLU A 429 12.80 34.89 0.06
C GLU A 429 13.68 34.07 -0.91
N ASP A 430 14.16 34.64 -2.03
CA ASP A 430 14.96 33.91 -3.03
C ASP A 430 16.23 33.25 -2.49
N LEU A 431 16.86 33.88 -1.49
CA LEU A 431 18.10 33.41 -0.89
C LEU A 431 17.88 32.24 0.09
N ALA A 432 16.63 31.98 0.50
CA ALA A 432 16.28 30.90 1.41
C ALA A 432 16.14 29.55 0.69
N LEU A 433 17.20 29.11 -0.01
CA LEU A 433 17.19 27.90 -0.83
C LEU A 433 16.88 26.65 0.03
N PRO A 434 15.83 25.87 -0.32
CA PRO A 434 15.49 24.65 0.40
C PRO A 434 16.61 23.62 0.35
N ARG A 435 16.75 22.85 1.42
CA ARG A 435 17.75 21.78 1.54
C ARG A 435 17.60 20.73 0.45
N THR A 436 16.38 20.38 0.06
CA THR A 436 16.14 19.41 -1.02
C THR A 436 16.70 19.92 -2.36
N VAL A 437 16.63 21.23 -2.62
CA VAL A 437 17.25 21.84 -3.80
C VAL A 437 18.75 21.98 -3.64
N ARG A 438 19.26 22.30 -2.46
CA ARG A 438 20.70 22.44 -2.20
C ARG A 438 21.43 21.09 -2.23
N ASP A 439 20.92 20.11 -1.49
CA ASP A 439 21.60 18.86 -1.17
C ASP A 439 21.40 17.78 -2.26
N ALA A 440 20.38 17.91 -3.13
CA ALA A 440 20.21 16.95 -4.22
C ALA A 440 21.46 16.90 -5.10
N SER A 441 21.82 15.72 -5.58
CA SER A 441 22.89 15.56 -6.55
C SER A 441 22.59 14.34 -7.40
N PHE A 442 22.95 14.41 -8.68
CA PHE A 442 22.93 13.27 -9.58
C PHE A 442 24.38 12.99 -9.96
N GLN A 443 24.82 11.75 -9.75
CA GLN A 443 26.18 11.32 -10.09
C GLN A 443 26.16 10.68 -11.50
N PRO A 444 27.09 11.01 -12.41
CA PRO A 444 27.12 10.45 -13.76
C PRO A 444 27.11 8.92 -13.82
N ASP A 445 27.85 8.25 -12.94
CA ASP A 445 27.91 6.79 -12.85
C ASP A 445 26.56 6.15 -12.49
N ARG A 446 25.61 6.95 -11.97
CA ARG A 446 24.26 6.49 -11.69
C ARG A 446 23.59 5.96 -12.94
N PHE A 447 23.83 6.56 -14.11
CA PHE A 447 23.26 6.10 -15.38
C PHE A 447 23.53 4.61 -15.66
N ASP A 448 24.74 4.12 -15.35
CA ASP A 448 25.16 2.74 -15.63
C ASP A 448 24.44 1.70 -14.75
N THR A 449 23.95 2.14 -13.59
CA THR A 449 23.22 1.32 -12.63
C THR A 449 21.69 1.42 -12.78
N LEU A 450 21.19 2.41 -13.52
CA LEU A 450 19.76 2.64 -13.73
C LEU A 450 19.17 1.65 -14.75
N ARG A 451 18.87 0.43 -14.29
CA ARG A 451 18.31 -0.65 -15.12
C ARG A 451 16.87 -1.01 -14.75
N SER A 452 16.45 -0.64 -13.54
CA SER A 452 15.12 -0.97 -12.99
C SER A 452 14.10 0.11 -13.25
N ARG A 453 12.96 -0.28 -13.81
CA ARG A 453 11.80 0.58 -14.06
C ARG A 453 11.12 1.11 -12.79
N LEU A 454 11.46 0.53 -11.64
CA LEU A 454 10.93 0.95 -10.34
C LEU A 454 11.77 2.09 -9.71
N SER A 455 13.00 2.32 -10.19
CA SER A 455 13.83 3.42 -9.67
C SER A 455 13.19 4.78 -9.96
N ALA A 456 13.25 5.67 -8.97
CA ALA A 456 12.73 7.02 -9.06
C ALA A 456 13.43 7.84 -10.15
N ALA A 457 14.77 7.82 -10.16
CA ALA A 457 15.55 8.49 -11.19
C ALA A 457 15.27 7.90 -12.58
N TYR A 458 15.10 6.57 -12.67
CA TYR A 458 14.75 5.93 -13.95
C TYR A 458 13.43 6.45 -14.51
N LYS A 459 12.37 6.50 -13.68
CA LYS A 459 11.08 7.07 -14.08
C LYS A 459 11.22 8.55 -14.44
N GLY A 460 11.91 9.32 -13.60
CA GLY A 460 12.11 10.75 -13.77
C GLY A 460 12.78 11.11 -15.10
N ILE A 461 13.88 10.43 -15.46
CA ILE A 461 14.61 10.69 -16.71
C ILE A 461 13.75 10.40 -17.94
N ASN A 462 12.98 9.31 -17.92
CA ASN A 462 12.08 8.99 -19.04
C ASN A 462 10.98 10.06 -19.20
N ILE A 463 10.43 10.57 -18.10
CA ILE A 463 9.46 11.68 -18.16
C ILE A 463 10.11 13.00 -18.59
N LEU A 464 11.36 13.28 -18.21
CA LEU A 464 12.09 14.45 -18.70
C LEU A 464 12.23 14.45 -20.22
N VAL A 465 12.55 13.29 -20.81
CA VAL A 465 12.61 13.15 -22.28
C VAL A 465 11.26 13.48 -22.92
N LEU A 466 10.15 13.02 -22.31
CA LEU A 466 8.80 13.37 -22.79
C LEU A 466 8.47 14.86 -22.63
N ARG A 467 8.86 15.46 -21.49
CA ARG A 467 8.64 16.87 -21.16
C ARG A 467 9.35 17.82 -22.12
N GLU A 468 10.53 17.45 -22.62
CA GLU A 468 11.27 18.25 -23.61
C GLU A 468 10.68 18.17 -25.03
N GLY A 469 9.51 17.52 -25.19
CA GLY A 469 8.75 17.52 -26.43
C GLY A 469 9.09 16.37 -27.36
N SER A 470 9.64 15.27 -26.84
CA SER A 470 9.86 14.07 -27.64
C SER A 470 8.58 13.54 -28.27
N LYS A 471 8.71 12.99 -29.47
CA LYS A 471 7.61 12.51 -30.30
C LYS A 471 7.80 11.04 -30.66
N ASP A 472 6.75 10.25 -30.49
CA ASP A 472 6.79 8.83 -30.85
C ASP A 472 7.22 8.61 -32.30
N TRP A 473 8.09 7.62 -32.52
CA TRP A 473 8.74 7.39 -33.81
C TRP A 473 7.79 6.88 -34.89
N PHE A 474 6.60 6.40 -34.52
CA PHE A 474 5.59 5.93 -35.48
C PHE A 474 4.47 6.97 -35.66
N TRP A 475 3.87 7.40 -34.55
CA TRP A 475 2.72 8.30 -34.55
C TRP A 475 3.09 9.77 -34.71
N LYS A 476 4.37 10.13 -34.53
CA LYS A 476 4.90 11.50 -34.66
C LYS A 476 4.23 12.49 -33.71
N ALA A 477 3.69 11.97 -32.62
CA ALA A 477 2.87 12.68 -31.65
C ALA A 477 3.60 12.73 -30.29
N THR A 478 3.41 13.83 -29.59
CA THR A 478 3.92 14.05 -28.22
C THR A 478 3.16 13.17 -27.22
N ILE A 479 3.73 12.99 -26.02
CA ILE A 479 3.04 12.26 -24.95
C ILE A 479 1.62 12.77 -24.69
N ARG A 480 1.41 14.09 -24.75
CA ARG A 480 0.11 14.72 -24.49
C ARG A 480 -0.95 14.30 -25.52
N GLU A 481 -0.57 14.23 -26.79
CA GLU A 481 -1.46 13.85 -27.88
C GLU A 481 -1.77 12.36 -27.85
N LEU A 482 -0.78 11.55 -27.48
CA LEU A 482 -0.91 10.10 -27.34
C LEU A 482 -1.79 9.72 -26.16
N ASP A 483 -1.61 10.38 -25.01
CA ASP A 483 -2.46 10.20 -23.83
C ASP A 483 -3.93 10.53 -24.14
N ALA A 484 -4.17 11.67 -24.82
CA ALA A 484 -5.52 12.05 -25.28
C ALA A 484 -6.14 11.06 -26.28
N SER A 485 -5.33 10.24 -26.94
CA SER A 485 -5.75 9.20 -27.88
C SER A 485 -5.74 7.80 -27.25
N GLU A 486 -5.53 7.69 -25.93
CA GLU A 486 -5.39 6.44 -25.18
C GLU A 486 -4.28 5.50 -25.72
N ILE A 487 -3.24 6.08 -26.33
CA ILE A 487 -2.09 5.34 -26.84
C ILE A 487 -1.01 5.31 -25.76
N ALA A 488 -0.83 4.14 -25.13
CA ALA A 488 0.20 3.97 -24.12
C ALA A 488 1.62 3.97 -24.71
N LEU A 489 2.52 4.68 -24.03
CA LEU A 489 3.97 4.53 -24.21
C LEU A 489 4.52 3.47 -23.26
N ASP A 490 5.58 2.82 -23.72
CA ASP A 490 6.40 1.94 -22.90
C ASP A 490 7.88 2.17 -23.20
N ILE A 491 8.75 1.80 -22.25
CA ILE A 491 10.19 2.08 -22.33
C ILE A 491 10.88 0.88 -22.96
N HIS A 492 11.49 1.11 -24.12
CA HIS A 492 12.10 0.09 -24.96
C HIS A 492 13.56 0.39 -25.26
N HIS A 493 14.31 -0.65 -25.61
CA HIS A 493 15.70 -0.53 -26.03
C HIS A 493 15.83 0.14 -27.40
N ILE A 494 16.79 1.05 -27.54
CA ILE A 494 17.10 1.76 -28.79
C ILE A 494 17.97 0.88 -29.68
N PHE A 495 19.07 0.35 -29.13
CA PHE A 495 19.78 -0.80 -29.69
C PHE A 495 19.15 -2.08 -29.12
N PRO A 496 18.47 -2.90 -29.94
CA PRO A 496 17.71 -4.03 -29.43
C PRO A 496 18.56 -5.05 -28.71
N ARG A 497 18.01 -5.63 -27.65
CA ARG A 497 18.68 -6.65 -26.84
C ARG A 497 19.30 -7.78 -27.68
N ASN A 498 18.54 -8.34 -28.63
CA ASN A 498 19.03 -9.43 -29.48
C ASN A 498 20.24 -9.01 -30.31
N TRP A 499 20.27 -7.77 -30.81
CA TRP A 499 21.41 -7.24 -31.55
C TRP A 499 22.62 -7.08 -30.62
N CYS A 500 22.43 -6.48 -29.43
CA CYS A 500 23.50 -6.30 -28.44
C CYS A 500 24.14 -7.64 -28.02
N GLU A 501 23.31 -8.65 -27.73
CA GLU A 501 23.78 -10.00 -27.38
C GLU A 501 24.62 -10.62 -28.51
N ASN A 502 24.24 -10.41 -29.77
CA ASN A 502 24.99 -10.89 -30.93
C ASN A 502 26.32 -10.14 -31.15
N GLN A 503 26.42 -8.89 -30.73
CA GLN A 503 27.66 -8.09 -30.77
C GLN A 503 28.57 -8.32 -29.54
N GLY A 504 28.15 -9.17 -28.59
CA GLY A 504 28.92 -9.42 -27.36
C GLY A 504 28.88 -8.27 -26.36
N ILE A 505 27.93 -7.34 -26.49
CA ILE A 505 27.74 -6.23 -25.53
C ILE A 505 27.14 -6.79 -24.25
N SER A 506 27.67 -6.37 -23.10
CA SER A 506 27.24 -6.91 -21.82
C SER A 506 25.80 -6.48 -21.48
N LYS A 507 25.10 -7.33 -20.73
CA LYS A 507 23.75 -7.02 -20.21
C LYS A 507 23.71 -5.73 -19.41
N ASP A 508 24.78 -5.48 -18.67
CA ASP A 508 24.92 -4.33 -17.81
C ASP A 508 24.91 -3.01 -18.58
N GLU A 509 25.47 -3.02 -19.78
CA GLU A 509 25.50 -1.87 -20.69
C GLU A 509 24.18 -1.74 -21.47
N TYR A 510 23.71 -2.81 -22.12
CA TYR A 510 22.52 -2.68 -22.98
C TYR A 510 21.23 -2.51 -22.18
N ASP A 511 21.14 -2.98 -20.91
CA ASP A 511 19.97 -2.75 -20.06
C ASP A 511 20.01 -1.40 -19.31
N SER A 512 21.09 -0.62 -19.45
CA SER A 512 21.17 0.75 -18.93
C SER A 512 20.05 1.65 -19.47
N ILE A 513 19.65 2.65 -18.70
CA ILE A 513 18.72 3.69 -19.13
C ILE A 513 19.24 4.45 -20.36
N LEU A 514 20.57 4.51 -20.53
CA LEU A 514 21.20 5.15 -21.68
C LEU A 514 20.76 4.49 -22.98
N ASN A 515 20.52 3.17 -23.01
CA ASN A 515 20.03 2.49 -24.22
C ASN A 515 18.49 2.42 -24.29
N LYS A 516 17.74 3.22 -23.54
CA LYS A 516 16.28 3.11 -23.45
C LYS A 516 15.56 4.41 -23.71
N THR A 517 14.36 4.32 -24.26
CA THR A 517 13.50 5.49 -24.51
C THR A 517 12.02 5.13 -24.51
N PRO A 518 11.11 6.03 -24.07
CA PRO A 518 9.68 5.79 -24.13
C PRO A 518 9.17 5.92 -25.57
N ILE A 519 8.59 4.86 -26.11
CA ILE A 519 7.97 4.81 -27.45
C ILE A 519 6.73 3.91 -27.44
N SER A 520 5.89 4.05 -28.45
CA SER A 520 4.68 3.26 -28.58
C SER A 520 4.99 1.80 -28.96
N TYR A 521 4.06 0.90 -28.65
CA TYR A 521 4.13 -0.49 -29.09
C TYR A 521 4.29 -0.63 -30.62
N LYS A 522 3.71 0.28 -31.42
CA LYS A 522 3.87 0.25 -32.89
C LYS A 522 5.30 0.57 -33.33
N ALA A 523 5.92 1.59 -32.75
CA ALA A 523 7.33 1.89 -33.00
C ALA A 523 8.22 0.72 -32.60
N ASN A 524 8.02 0.16 -31.40
CA ASN A 524 8.79 -0.98 -30.90
C ASN A 524 8.67 -2.22 -31.81
N ARG A 525 7.49 -2.51 -32.37
CA ARG A 525 7.33 -3.61 -33.34
C ARG A 525 8.17 -3.44 -34.60
N LYS A 526 8.43 -2.21 -35.02
CA LYS A 526 9.24 -1.92 -36.21
C LYS A 526 10.74 -2.01 -35.94
N ILE A 527 11.15 -1.63 -34.72
CA ILE A 527 12.51 -1.83 -34.21
C ILE A 527 12.87 -3.32 -34.24
N GLY A 528 12.03 -4.18 -33.66
CA GLY A 528 12.27 -5.63 -33.65
C GLY A 528 13.56 -6.00 -32.91
N GLY A 529 14.39 -6.86 -33.52
CA GLY A 529 15.68 -7.31 -32.97
C GLY A 529 16.89 -6.84 -33.78
N ASP A 530 16.70 -5.93 -34.74
CA ASP A 530 17.70 -5.56 -35.74
C ASP A 530 18.50 -4.32 -35.31
N ALA A 531 19.61 -4.06 -36.00
CA ALA A 531 20.43 -2.87 -35.75
C ALA A 531 19.65 -1.57 -36.10
N PRO A 532 19.93 -0.44 -35.44
CA PRO A 532 19.33 0.85 -35.80
C PRO A 532 19.49 1.25 -37.27
N SER A 533 20.65 1.02 -37.88
CA SER A 533 20.87 1.27 -39.31
C SER A 533 19.88 0.53 -40.22
N GLN A 534 19.31 -0.58 -39.76
CA GLN A 534 18.36 -1.41 -40.51
C GLN A 534 16.90 -1.07 -40.21
N TYR A 535 16.55 -0.85 -38.93
CA TYR A 535 15.15 -0.56 -38.59
C TYR A 535 14.76 0.90 -38.85
N LEU A 536 15.70 1.86 -38.84
CA LEU A 536 15.39 3.27 -39.08
C LEU A 536 14.78 3.49 -40.48
N PRO A 537 15.38 3.00 -41.60
CA PRO A 537 14.75 3.08 -42.91
C PRO A 537 13.38 2.39 -42.96
N ARG A 538 13.21 1.28 -42.22
CA ARG A 538 11.94 0.54 -42.15
C ARG A 538 10.83 1.36 -41.48
N ILE A 539 11.16 2.13 -40.44
CA ILE A 539 10.21 3.05 -39.80
C ILE A 539 9.87 4.21 -40.76
N GLN A 540 10.90 4.81 -41.37
CA GLN A 540 10.74 5.95 -42.28
C GLN A 540 9.88 5.64 -43.51
N GLN A 541 10.12 4.48 -44.13
CA GLN A 541 9.43 4.04 -45.35
C GLN A 541 8.07 3.40 -45.07
N GLU A 542 7.68 3.26 -43.80
CA GLU A 542 6.36 2.72 -43.48
C GLU A 542 5.27 3.61 -44.08
N LYS A 543 4.33 3.00 -44.80
CA LYS A 543 3.27 3.67 -45.58
C LYS A 543 2.55 4.81 -44.85
N TYR A 544 2.35 4.69 -43.54
CA TYR A 544 1.61 5.67 -42.73
C TYR A 544 2.51 6.66 -41.99
N VAL A 545 3.83 6.43 -41.99
CA VAL A 545 4.82 7.27 -41.32
C VAL A 545 5.41 8.25 -42.32
N GLY A 546 6.03 7.73 -43.39
CA GLY A 546 6.54 8.50 -44.54
C GLY A 546 7.40 9.70 -44.15
N LEU A 547 8.61 9.44 -43.62
CA LEU A 547 9.55 10.46 -43.14
C LEU A 547 10.76 10.60 -44.07
N SER A 548 11.22 11.83 -44.30
CA SER A 548 12.57 12.09 -44.82
C SER A 548 13.63 11.75 -43.78
N ASP A 549 14.91 11.73 -44.17
CA ASP A 549 16.00 11.57 -43.21
C ASP A 549 16.04 12.71 -42.19
N ASP A 550 15.91 13.97 -42.64
CA ASP A 550 15.88 15.14 -41.76
C ASP A 550 14.73 15.09 -40.74
N GLU A 551 13.55 14.62 -41.16
CA GLU A 551 12.40 14.50 -40.27
C GLU A 551 12.58 13.38 -39.23
N MET A 552 13.19 12.25 -39.63
CA MET A 552 13.51 11.17 -38.70
C MET A 552 14.60 11.59 -37.71
N ASP A 553 15.62 12.29 -38.19
CA ASP A 553 16.72 12.79 -37.38
C ASP A 553 16.19 13.80 -36.35
N ALA A 554 15.25 14.67 -36.72
CA ALA A 554 14.55 15.55 -35.78
C ALA A 554 13.75 14.78 -34.72
N LEU A 555 13.09 13.67 -35.08
CA LEU A 555 12.42 12.80 -34.10
C LEU A 555 13.42 12.18 -33.12
N LEU A 556 14.52 11.62 -33.62
CA LEU A 556 15.57 11.03 -32.78
C LEU A 556 16.18 12.07 -31.82
N VAL A 557 16.53 13.25 -32.34
CA VAL A 557 17.06 14.37 -31.53
C VAL A 557 16.09 14.77 -30.42
N SER A 558 14.78 14.74 -30.67
CA SER A 558 13.78 15.03 -29.64
C SER A 558 13.82 14.05 -28.46
N HIS A 559 14.33 12.82 -28.67
CA HIS A 559 14.56 11.82 -27.63
C HIS A 559 15.96 11.88 -26.99
N ALA A 560 16.73 12.95 -27.21
CA ALA A 560 18.14 13.04 -26.85
C ALA A 560 18.99 11.90 -27.46
N VAL A 561 18.73 11.55 -28.73
CA VAL A 561 19.47 10.57 -29.52
C VAL A 561 20.26 11.29 -30.61
N ALA A 562 21.54 10.95 -30.80
CA ALA A 562 22.34 11.32 -31.96
C ALA A 562 22.00 10.42 -33.17
N PRO A 563 21.35 10.94 -34.24
CA PRO A 563 20.93 10.14 -35.39
C PRO A 563 22.09 9.46 -36.12
N GLU A 564 23.22 10.17 -36.25
CA GLU A 564 24.41 9.71 -36.95
C GLU A 564 24.96 8.41 -36.34
N LEU A 565 24.99 8.32 -35.01
CA LEU A 565 25.53 7.16 -34.29
C LEU A 565 24.60 5.94 -34.39
N LEU A 566 23.30 6.15 -34.53
CA LEU A 566 22.36 5.05 -34.81
C LEU A 566 22.51 4.57 -36.26
N ARG A 567 22.65 5.49 -37.23
CA ARG A 567 22.78 5.11 -38.64
C ARG A 567 24.06 4.33 -38.93
N THR A 568 25.10 4.50 -38.13
CA THR A 568 26.36 3.74 -38.21
C THR A 568 26.48 2.61 -37.18
N ASP A 569 25.43 2.34 -36.40
CA ASP A 569 25.41 1.32 -35.34
C ASP A 569 26.52 1.45 -34.26
N GLU A 570 27.02 2.66 -34.02
CA GLU A 570 28.14 2.97 -33.11
C GLU A 570 27.69 3.00 -31.64
N PHE A 571 27.41 1.82 -31.06
CA PHE A 571 26.83 1.68 -29.72
C PHE A 571 27.62 2.41 -28.62
N THR A 572 28.95 2.22 -28.55
CA THR A 572 29.77 2.80 -27.47
C THR A 572 29.77 4.33 -27.51
N GLN A 573 29.93 4.91 -28.70
CA GLN A 573 29.89 6.37 -28.89
C GLN A 573 28.48 6.90 -28.57
N PHE A 574 27.44 6.16 -28.97
CA PHE A 574 26.06 6.51 -28.70
C PHE A 574 25.77 6.58 -27.19
N ILE A 575 26.24 5.62 -26.40
CA ILE A 575 26.04 5.63 -24.96
C ILE A 575 26.66 6.86 -24.30
N GLU A 576 27.85 7.27 -24.75
CA GLU A 576 28.56 8.44 -24.20
C GLU A 576 27.93 9.78 -24.61
N ASP A 577 27.57 9.93 -25.89
CA ASP A 577 26.82 11.10 -26.37
C ASP A 577 25.47 11.22 -25.63
N ARG A 578 24.75 10.11 -25.49
CA ARG A 578 23.45 10.09 -24.82
C ARG A 578 23.56 10.38 -23.32
N ARG A 579 24.62 9.94 -22.66
CA ARG A 579 24.92 10.31 -21.27
C ARG A 579 25.02 11.83 -21.13
N SER A 580 25.81 12.47 -22.00
CA SER A 580 25.99 13.93 -22.00
C SER A 580 24.67 14.67 -22.23
N ARG A 581 23.85 14.21 -23.19
CA ARG A 581 22.55 14.84 -23.47
C ARG A 581 21.55 14.68 -22.33
N LEU A 582 21.43 13.48 -21.76
CA LEU A 582 20.55 13.24 -20.61
C LEU A 582 21.03 13.98 -19.36
N ALA A 583 22.35 14.11 -19.16
CA ALA A 583 22.91 14.94 -18.11
C ALA A 583 22.46 16.40 -18.27
N ALA A 584 22.54 16.98 -19.46
CA ALA A 584 22.06 18.35 -19.72
C ALA A 584 20.56 18.53 -19.39
N LEU A 585 19.72 17.52 -19.66
CA LEU A 585 18.30 17.55 -19.27
C LEU A 585 18.11 17.54 -17.75
N ILE A 586 18.88 16.70 -17.05
CA ILE A 586 18.90 16.64 -15.57
C ILE A 586 19.35 17.99 -15.00
N GLU A 587 20.41 18.59 -15.55
CA GLU A 587 20.94 19.87 -15.11
C GLU A 587 19.92 21.00 -15.24
N LYS A 588 19.25 21.06 -16.39
CA LYS A 588 18.17 22.01 -16.65
C LYS A 588 17.02 21.84 -15.66
N ALA A 589 16.61 20.59 -15.38
CA ALA A 589 15.51 20.30 -14.47
C ALA A 589 15.85 20.61 -13.00
N MET A 590 17.06 20.30 -12.56
CA MET A 590 17.53 20.56 -11.19
C MET A 590 18.03 22.00 -10.99
N GLY A 591 18.30 22.72 -12.07
CA GLY A 591 18.90 24.06 -12.05
C GLY A 591 20.30 24.06 -11.43
N LYS A 592 21.10 23.03 -11.68
CA LYS A 592 22.49 22.89 -11.21
C LYS A 592 23.23 21.86 -12.06
N GLN A 593 24.55 21.96 -12.08
CA GLN A 593 25.41 21.03 -12.80
C GLN A 593 25.37 19.64 -12.16
N VAL A 594 25.42 18.60 -13.00
CA VAL A 594 25.66 17.22 -12.60
C VAL A 594 27.13 17.16 -12.16
N SER A 595 27.42 16.51 -11.04
CA SER A 595 28.79 16.45 -10.53
C SER A 595 29.71 15.85 -11.60
N GLN A 596 30.67 16.61 -12.11
CA GLN A 596 31.68 16.05 -13.03
C GLN A 596 32.41 14.94 -12.28
N ALA A 597 32.55 13.77 -12.92
CA ALA A 597 33.35 12.68 -12.37
C ALA A 597 34.75 13.23 -12.09
N PHE A 598 35.16 13.23 -10.83
CA PHE A 598 36.55 13.48 -10.49
C PHE A 598 37.38 12.40 -11.20
N GLU A 599 38.42 12.86 -11.89
CA GLU A 599 39.46 12.02 -12.47
C GLU A 599 39.83 10.91 -11.45
N LYS A 600 39.94 9.67 -11.93
CA LYS A 600 40.52 8.59 -11.13
C LYS A 600 41.86 9.08 -10.59
N GLU A 601 41.92 9.38 -9.30
CA GLU A 601 43.20 9.46 -8.61
C GLU A 601 43.85 8.09 -8.77
N GLU A 602 44.91 8.03 -9.57
CA GLU A 602 45.85 6.92 -9.56
C GLU A 602 46.30 6.76 -8.11
N TYR A 603 45.86 5.66 -7.47
CA TYR A 603 46.44 5.23 -6.22
C TYR A 603 47.91 4.89 -6.49
N ASP A 604 48.79 5.79 -6.07
CA ASP A 604 50.22 5.59 -5.99
C ASP A 604 50.52 4.43 -5.03
N THR A 605 50.82 3.26 -5.60
CA THR A 605 51.16 2.03 -4.89
C THR A 605 52.61 2.03 -4.42
N GLU A 606 53.04 3.02 -3.63
CA GLU A 606 54.38 3.04 -3.02
C GLU A 606 54.42 3.21 -1.48
N ALA A 607 53.28 3.13 -0.79
CA ALA A 607 53.24 3.32 0.67
C ALA A 607 52.86 2.07 1.50
N LEU A 608 53.24 0.85 1.07
CA LEU A 608 52.99 -0.40 1.81
C LEU A 608 54.23 -1.27 2.08
N GLU A 609 55.44 -0.70 2.02
CA GLU A 609 56.66 -1.35 2.51
C GLU A 609 57.28 -0.55 3.66
N GLN A 610 56.62 -0.51 4.81
CA GLN A 610 57.29 -0.03 6.03
C GLN A 610 56.64 -0.44 7.35
N PHE A 611 56.08 -1.65 7.47
CA PHE A 611 55.79 -2.25 8.79
C PHE A 611 55.86 -3.79 8.75
N THR A 612 57.06 -4.31 8.58
CA THR A 612 57.45 -5.64 9.09
C THR A 612 58.91 -5.57 9.53
N GLU A 613 59.12 -5.26 10.81
CA GLU A 613 60.20 -5.78 11.66
C GLU A 613 59.80 -5.67 13.14
#